data_AF-A0A956GVF4-F1
#
_entry.id   AF-A0A956GVF4-F1
#
_cell.length_a   1.000
_cell.length_b   1.000
_cell.length_c   1.000
_cell.angle_alpha   90.00
_cell.angle_beta   90.00
_cell.angle_gamma   90.00
#
_symmetry.space_group_name_H-M   'P 1'
#
loop_
_entity.id
_entity.type
_entity.pdbx_description
1 polymer ?
#
loop_
_entity_poly.entity_id
_entity_poly.type
_entity_poly.pdbx_seq_one_letter_code
_entity_poly.pdbx_strand_id
1 'polypeptide(L)'
;MSDADARRHLAESLLAEEVPAKPSPGEFGSPVAWLLGPDLIAALKQFAVYAMWRGELDLHDWMDASPIVVPDPDGDDWWFDYIADIGDGERAMYTTALLCQDDLWIEGTLARPGGAAALPALGPRPDGWTTLPRGPLLVVGGDTAYPLASTSNLEAHVRAPFTWAYRDLVAAGRLTDDDGVPAREVDVVGIPGNHDYFD
;
A
#
# COMPACT_ATOMS: atom_id res chain seq x y z
N MET A 1 -16.65 -21.03 9.51
CA MET A 1 -16.71 -20.25 8.27
C MET A 1 -15.66 -20.84 7.34
N SER A 2 -15.95 -21.07 6.07
CA SER A 2 -14.89 -21.55 5.15
C SER A 2 -13.89 -20.41 4.88
N ASP A 3 -12.68 -20.77 4.49
CA ASP A 3 -11.61 -19.83 4.12
C ASP A 3 -12.05 -18.90 2.97
N ALA A 4 -12.75 -19.44 1.97
CA ALA A 4 -13.35 -18.63 0.90
C ALA A 4 -14.45 -17.67 1.39
N ASP A 5 -15.26 -18.08 2.38
CA ASP A 5 -16.28 -17.19 2.97
C ASP A 5 -15.64 -16.07 3.80
N ALA A 6 -14.53 -16.33 4.48
CA ALA A 6 -13.76 -15.32 5.21
C ALA A 6 -13.19 -14.26 4.24
N ARG A 7 -12.55 -14.70 3.15
CA ARG A 7 -12.02 -13.80 2.11
C ARG A 7 -13.10 -12.95 1.46
N ARG A 8 -14.24 -13.56 1.15
CA ARG A 8 -15.39 -12.85 0.58
C ARG A 8 -15.89 -11.77 1.54
N HIS A 9 -16.06 -12.11 2.82
CA HIS A 9 -16.50 -11.14 3.82
C HIS A 9 -15.50 -10.00 4.02
N LEU A 10 -14.19 -10.30 4.07
CA LEU A 10 -13.14 -9.29 4.16
C LEU A 10 -13.16 -8.35 2.95
N ALA A 11 -13.21 -8.88 1.73
CA ALA A 11 -13.30 -8.07 0.52
C ALA A 11 -14.59 -7.23 0.48
N GLU A 12 -15.73 -7.80 0.86
CA GLU A 12 -16.99 -7.06 0.98
C GLU A 12 -16.87 -5.92 2.00
N SER A 13 -16.21 -6.13 3.14
CA SER A 13 -16.02 -5.09 4.16
C SER A 13 -15.10 -3.96 3.69
N LEU A 14 -13.98 -4.28 3.03
CA LEU A 14 -13.06 -3.31 2.44
C LEU A 14 -13.72 -2.51 1.30
N LEU A 15 -14.66 -3.14 0.59
CA LEU A 15 -15.47 -2.46 -0.43
C LEU A 15 -16.61 -1.63 0.17
N ALA A 16 -17.10 -1.98 1.37
CA ALA A 16 -18.23 -1.35 2.05
C ALA A 16 -17.87 -0.09 2.86
N GLU A 17 -16.63 0.04 3.34
CA GLU A 17 -16.19 1.27 3.98
C GLU A 17 -16.15 2.44 2.97
N GLU A 18 -16.63 3.62 3.40
CA GLU A 18 -16.72 4.82 2.56
C GLU A 18 -15.31 5.37 2.25
N VAL A 19 -14.67 4.82 1.22
CA VAL A 19 -13.48 5.40 0.59
C VAL A 19 -13.94 6.36 -0.52
N PRO A 20 -13.42 7.60 -0.58
CA PRO A 20 -13.69 8.53 -1.67
C PRO A 20 -13.50 7.89 -3.04
N ALA A 21 -14.27 8.34 -4.03
CA ALA A 21 -14.09 7.86 -5.40
C ALA A 21 -12.68 8.22 -5.93
N LYS A 22 -12.10 7.33 -6.74
CA LYS A 22 -10.82 7.58 -7.39
C LYS A 22 -10.91 8.84 -8.26
N PRO A 23 -10.01 9.83 -8.10
CA PRO A 23 -9.98 11.03 -8.93
C PRO A 23 -9.77 10.69 -10.40
N SER A 24 -10.18 11.58 -11.31
CA SER A 24 -9.72 11.47 -12.69
C SER A 24 -8.21 11.75 -12.78
N PRO A 25 -7.50 11.31 -13.84
CA PRO A 25 -6.04 11.47 -13.94
C PRO A 25 -5.52 12.89 -13.72
N GLY A 26 -6.30 13.92 -14.05
CA GLY A 26 -5.94 15.33 -13.87
C GLY A 26 -6.24 15.92 -12.48
N GLU A 27 -6.92 15.15 -11.62
CA GLU A 27 -7.46 15.62 -10.33
C GLU A 27 -6.77 14.98 -9.12
N PHE A 28 -5.80 14.09 -9.34
CA PHE A 28 -4.97 13.56 -8.25
C PHE A 28 -4.33 14.69 -7.45
N GLY A 29 -4.38 14.57 -6.13
CA GLY A 29 -3.72 15.45 -5.19
C GLY A 29 -2.22 15.58 -5.48
N SER A 30 -1.73 16.80 -5.34
CA SER A 30 -0.31 17.12 -5.49
C SER A 30 0.52 16.45 -4.38
N PRO A 31 1.80 16.14 -4.64
CA PRO A 31 2.71 15.71 -3.60
C PRO A 31 2.91 16.76 -2.51
N VAL A 32 3.27 16.31 -1.30
CA VAL A 32 3.62 17.19 -0.18
C VAL A 32 4.74 18.15 -0.58
N ALA A 33 4.47 19.45 -0.45
CA ALA A 33 5.39 20.50 -0.86
C ALA A 33 6.46 20.80 0.20
N TRP A 34 7.44 19.91 0.33
CA TRP A 34 8.52 20.01 1.33
C TRP A 34 9.33 21.32 1.30
N LEU A 35 9.45 21.96 0.13
CA LEU A 35 10.31 23.13 -0.08
C LEU A 35 9.52 24.45 -0.22
N LEU A 36 8.18 24.45 -0.09
CA LEU A 36 7.35 25.62 -0.39
C LEU A 36 6.21 25.84 0.62
N GLY A 37 6.20 27.01 1.26
CA GLY A 37 4.96 27.68 1.65
C GLY A 37 4.21 27.16 2.88
N PRO A 38 2.86 27.28 2.90
CA PRO A 38 2.00 27.01 4.05
C PRO A 38 2.09 25.59 4.62
N ASP A 39 2.39 24.58 3.79
CA ASP A 39 2.42 23.17 4.22
C ASP A 39 3.59 22.90 5.17
N LEU A 40 4.77 23.49 4.91
CA LEU A 40 5.90 23.45 5.84
C LEU A 40 5.56 24.15 7.17
N ILE A 41 4.85 25.28 7.12
CA ILE A 41 4.42 26.02 8.32
C ILE A 41 3.34 25.23 9.08
N ALA A 42 2.41 24.58 8.38
CA ALA A 42 1.35 23.78 8.96
C ALA A 42 1.93 22.53 9.64
N ALA A 43 2.82 21.81 8.95
CA ALA A 43 3.57 20.70 9.50
C ALA A 43 4.38 21.14 10.74
N LEU A 44 5.14 22.24 10.65
CA LEU A 44 5.91 22.77 11.78
C LEU A 44 5.01 23.14 12.98
N LYS A 45 3.84 23.74 12.72
CA LYS A 45 2.85 24.05 13.77
C LYS A 45 2.31 22.78 14.42
N GLN A 46 1.96 21.77 13.63
CA GLN A 46 1.51 20.48 14.16
C GLN A 46 2.61 19.84 15.00
N PHE A 47 3.84 19.72 14.47
CA PHE A 47 5.00 19.25 15.23
C PHE A 47 5.20 20.02 16.55
N ALA A 48 5.03 21.35 16.54
CA ALA A 48 5.16 22.17 17.75
C ALA A 48 4.03 21.91 18.77
N VAL A 49 2.78 21.74 18.32
CA VAL A 49 1.65 21.38 19.19
C VAL A 49 1.90 20.00 19.82
N TYR A 50 2.26 19.01 19.02
CA TYR A 50 2.60 17.67 19.51
C TYR A 50 3.79 17.71 20.49
N ALA A 51 4.83 18.50 20.18
CA ALA A 51 5.98 18.66 21.07
C ALA A 51 5.64 19.35 22.39
N MET A 52 4.65 20.26 22.43
CA MET A 52 4.21 20.94 23.65
C MET A 52 3.36 20.05 24.57
N TRP A 53 2.73 19.01 24.03
CA TRP A 53 1.95 18.02 24.81
C TRP A 53 2.76 16.79 25.24
N ARG A 54 4.09 16.80 25.05
CA ARG A 54 5.07 15.77 25.46
C ARG A 54 4.99 15.40 26.96
N GLY A 55 4.18 14.38 27.28
CA GLY A 55 4.23 13.66 28.55
C GLY A 55 2.94 13.00 29.02
N GLU A 56 1.78 13.35 28.47
CA GLU A 56 0.48 12.79 28.88
C GLU A 56 -0.24 11.98 27.78
N LEU A 57 0.30 11.97 26.56
CA LEU A 57 -0.15 11.14 25.44
C LEU A 57 1.05 10.29 24.98
N ASP A 58 1.18 9.09 25.53
CA ASP A 58 2.04 8.08 24.91
C ASP A 58 1.31 7.54 23.68
N LEU A 59 1.57 8.13 22.52
CA LEU A 59 0.91 7.78 21.26
C LEU A 59 1.36 6.41 20.74
N HIS A 60 2.24 5.69 21.43
CA HIS A 60 2.72 4.38 21.03
C HIS A 60 1.82 3.22 21.49
N ASP A 61 0.74 3.50 22.22
CA ASP A 61 -0.19 2.47 22.73
C ASP A 61 -0.82 1.63 21.60
N TRP A 62 -0.84 2.12 20.35
CA TRP A 62 -1.31 1.36 19.19
C TRP A 62 -0.21 0.58 18.46
N MET A 63 1.08 0.84 18.75
CA MET A 63 2.23 0.18 18.11
C MET A 63 2.66 -1.08 18.87
N ASP A 64 1.71 -1.98 19.09
CA ASP A 64 1.99 -3.25 19.75
C ASP A 64 2.62 -4.25 18.78
N ALA A 65 3.80 -4.77 19.16
CA ALA A 65 4.44 -5.86 18.42
C ALA A 65 3.79 -7.19 18.78
N SER A 66 3.25 -7.89 17.78
CA SER A 66 2.76 -9.26 17.92
C SER A 66 3.53 -10.20 16.99
N PRO A 67 3.88 -11.42 17.44
CA PRO A 67 4.41 -12.44 16.54
C PRO A 67 3.35 -12.77 15.48
N ILE A 68 3.74 -12.67 14.21
CA ILE A 68 2.94 -13.15 13.09
C ILE A 68 3.44 -14.51 12.63
N VAL A 69 2.51 -15.37 12.22
CA VAL A 69 2.83 -16.66 11.60
C VAL A 69 2.64 -16.48 10.11
N VAL A 70 3.74 -16.50 9.37
CA VAL A 70 3.71 -16.37 7.91
C VAL A 70 3.60 -17.76 7.28
N PRO A 71 2.77 -17.95 6.23
CA PRO A 71 2.69 -19.23 5.55
C PRO A 71 4.07 -19.67 5.02
N ASP A 72 4.32 -20.98 5.12
CA ASP A 72 5.52 -21.60 4.56
C ASP A 72 5.58 -21.30 3.05
N PRO A 73 6.75 -20.93 2.48
CA PRO A 73 6.87 -20.78 1.03
C PRO A 73 6.47 -22.08 0.34
N ASP A 74 5.88 -21.95 -0.84
CA ASP A 74 5.87 -23.05 -1.80
C ASP A 74 7.29 -23.21 -2.40
N GLY A 75 8.21 -23.84 -1.65
CA GLY A 75 9.57 -24.12 -2.11
C GLY A 75 10.67 -23.84 -1.09
N ASP A 76 11.93 -23.83 -1.56
CA ASP A 76 13.11 -23.64 -0.72
C ASP A 76 13.42 -22.16 -0.40
N ASP A 77 12.91 -21.24 -1.23
CA ASP A 77 13.14 -19.80 -1.11
C ASP A 77 11.86 -19.08 -0.64
N TRP A 78 12.02 -18.14 0.30
CA TRP A 78 10.94 -17.30 0.80
C TRP A 78 11.25 -15.83 0.52
N TRP A 79 10.31 -15.13 -0.12
CA TRP A 79 10.39 -13.69 -0.38
C TRP A 79 9.12 -12.99 0.07
N PHE A 80 9.23 -11.68 0.27
CA PHE A 80 8.15 -10.79 0.67
C PHE A 80 8.36 -9.43 0.01
N ASP A 81 7.28 -8.67 -0.12
CA ASP A 81 7.33 -7.32 -0.65
C ASP A 81 7.64 -6.32 0.47
N TYR A 82 8.40 -5.29 0.15
CA TYR A 82 8.78 -4.24 1.10
C TYR A 82 8.54 -2.87 0.47
N ILE A 83 7.94 -1.97 1.24
CA ILE A 83 7.64 -0.60 0.87
C ILE A 83 7.92 0.32 2.06
N ALA A 84 8.49 1.51 1.85
CA ALA A 84 8.74 2.50 2.90
C ALA A 84 8.82 3.89 2.27
N ASP A 85 8.79 4.93 3.10
CA ASP A 85 8.91 6.33 2.66
C ASP A 85 7.81 6.67 1.64
N ILE A 86 6.57 6.49 2.08
CA ILE A 86 5.36 6.55 1.25
C ILE A 86 4.39 7.64 1.72
N GLY A 87 3.32 7.82 0.95
CA GLY A 87 2.25 8.75 1.28
C GLY A 87 2.62 10.21 1.01
N ASP A 88 3.50 10.48 0.05
CA ASP A 88 3.84 11.84 -0.40
C ASP A 88 2.79 12.42 -1.34
N GLY A 89 2.21 11.63 -2.25
CA GLY A 89 1.32 12.09 -3.30
C GLY A 89 0.43 10.99 -3.85
N GLU A 90 -0.82 11.33 -4.14
CA GLU A 90 -1.87 10.33 -4.43
C GLU A 90 -1.59 9.49 -5.67
N ARG A 91 -1.05 10.10 -6.74
CA ARG A 91 -0.74 9.35 -7.98
C ARG A 91 0.41 8.37 -7.78
N ALA A 92 1.46 8.80 -7.08
CA ALA A 92 2.60 7.94 -6.77
C ALA A 92 2.15 6.76 -5.91
N MET A 93 1.31 7.04 -4.91
CA MET A 93 0.73 6.01 -4.04
C MET A 93 -0.20 5.05 -4.77
N TYR A 94 -1.07 5.56 -5.64
CA TYR A 94 -1.91 4.70 -6.47
C TYR A 94 -1.08 3.79 -7.37
N THR A 95 -0.02 4.32 -7.98
CA THR A 95 0.88 3.53 -8.86
C THR A 95 1.64 2.47 -8.06
N THR A 96 2.12 2.81 -6.87
CA THR A 96 2.81 1.88 -5.99
C THR A 96 1.86 0.81 -5.46
N ALA A 97 0.62 1.18 -5.13
CA ALA A 97 -0.40 0.24 -4.71
C ALA A 97 -0.79 -0.76 -5.82
N LEU A 98 -0.76 -0.36 -7.09
CA LEU A 98 -0.94 -1.31 -8.21
C LEU A 98 0.19 -2.33 -8.27
N LEU A 99 1.43 -1.90 -8.03
CA LEU A 99 2.61 -2.76 -8.03
C LEU A 99 2.60 -3.74 -6.85
N CYS A 100 2.27 -3.27 -5.65
CA CYS A 100 2.26 -4.11 -4.44
C CYS A 100 1.10 -5.12 -4.42
N GLN A 101 0.07 -4.91 -5.25
CA GLN A 101 -1.13 -5.74 -5.23
C GLN A 101 -1.22 -6.74 -6.37
N ASP A 102 -0.30 -6.80 -7.32
CA ASP A 102 -0.37 -7.72 -8.45
C ASP A 102 1.00 -8.35 -8.75
N ASP A 103 1.02 -9.41 -9.53
CA ASP A 103 2.26 -9.99 -10.05
C ASP A 103 2.92 -9.02 -11.01
N LEU A 104 4.25 -8.92 -10.92
CA LEU A 104 5.04 -8.11 -11.85
C LEU A 104 5.50 -8.97 -13.03
N TRP A 105 5.34 -8.46 -14.24
CA TRP A 105 5.85 -9.12 -15.43
C TRP A 105 7.03 -8.32 -16.00
N ILE A 106 8.11 -9.03 -16.31
CA ILE A 106 9.31 -8.44 -16.88
C ILE A 106 9.65 -9.08 -18.23
N GLU A 107 10.11 -8.25 -19.15
CA GLU A 107 10.60 -8.72 -20.44
C GLU A 107 11.96 -9.41 -20.28
N GLY A 108 12.02 -10.68 -20.70
CA GLY A 108 13.23 -11.50 -20.58
C GLY A 108 13.42 -12.14 -19.21
N THR A 109 14.55 -12.83 -19.06
CA THR A 109 15.00 -13.37 -17.76
C THR A 109 15.62 -12.22 -16.95
N LEU A 110 15.35 -12.15 -15.64
CA LEU A 110 15.94 -11.23 -14.63
C LEU A 110 17.45 -10.94 -14.76
N ALA A 111 18.18 -11.73 -15.54
CA ALA A 111 19.61 -11.65 -15.79
C ALA A 111 20.06 -10.57 -16.81
N ARG A 112 19.16 -9.82 -17.48
CA ARG A 112 19.59 -8.79 -18.45
C ARG A 112 19.18 -7.37 -18.04
N PRO A 113 20.14 -6.51 -17.65
CA PRO A 113 19.88 -5.08 -17.48
C PRO A 113 19.33 -4.47 -18.78
N GLY A 114 18.24 -3.72 -18.70
CA GLY A 114 17.69 -2.93 -19.82
C GLY A 114 16.47 -3.50 -20.55
N GLY A 115 15.83 -4.56 -20.05
CA GLY A 115 14.51 -5.00 -20.54
C GLY A 115 13.40 -4.01 -20.19
N ALA A 116 12.34 -3.95 -21.00
CA ALA A 116 11.17 -3.15 -20.66
C ALA A 116 10.42 -3.82 -19.49
N ALA A 117 10.02 -3.04 -18.49
CA ALA A 117 9.08 -3.46 -17.46
C ALA A 117 7.70 -2.90 -17.83
N ALA A 118 6.68 -3.75 -17.78
CA ALA A 118 5.30 -3.31 -17.91
C ALA A 118 4.70 -3.32 -16.50
N LEU A 119 4.11 -2.20 -16.11
CA LEU A 119 3.27 -2.18 -14.92
C LEU A 119 2.08 -3.12 -15.14
N PRO A 120 1.50 -3.70 -14.07
CA PRO A 120 0.31 -4.54 -14.13
C PRO A 120 -0.93 -3.83 -14.73
N ALA A 121 -0.85 -2.53 -14.95
CA ALA A 121 -1.96 -1.72 -15.40
C ALA A 121 -2.23 -1.87 -16.91
N LEU A 122 -3.28 -2.65 -17.22
CA LEU A 122 -4.21 -2.46 -18.34
C LEU A 122 -3.98 -3.28 -19.63
N GLY A 123 -3.47 -4.50 -19.55
CA GLY A 123 -3.45 -5.40 -20.71
C GLY A 123 -3.29 -6.89 -20.37
N PRO A 124 -3.60 -7.79 -21.33
CA PRO A 124 -3.32 -9.22 -21.17
C PRO A 124 -1.82 -9.46 -20.98
N ARG A 125 -1.47 -10.52 -20.23
CA ARG A 125 -0.08 -10.95 -20.03
C ARG A 125 0.62 -11.13 -21.39
N PRO A 126 1.77 -10.47 -21.64
CA PRO A 126 2.54 -10.69 -22.86
C PRO A 126 3.19 -12.09 -22.88
N ASP A 127 3.22 -12.72 -24.06
CA ASP A 127 3.90 -14.01 -24.26
C ASP A 127 5.42 -13.88 -24.05
N GLY A 128 6.02 -14.87 -23.39
CA GLY A 128 7.48 -14.95 -23.19
C GLY A 128 8.04 -14.09 -22.06
N TRP A 129 7.20 -13.42 -21.28
CA TRP A 129 7.60 -12.63 -20.11
C TRP A 129 7.68 -13.47 -18.84
N THR A 130 8.66 -13.14 -17.99
CA THR A 130 8.84 -13.77 -16.67
C THR A 130 7.89 -13.15 -15.67
N THR A 131 7.22 -13.99 -14.88
CA THR A 131 6.39 -13.54 -13.75
C THR A 131 7.23 -13.49 -12.48
N LEU A 132 7.19 -12.35 -11.81
CA LEU A 132 7.65 -12.17 -10.45
C LEU A 132 6.40 -12.16 -9.57
N PRO A 133 6.13 -13.27 -8.86
CA PRO A 133 4.91 -13.39 -8.08
C PRO A 133 4.95 -12.43 -6.89
N ARG A 134 3.80 -11.79 -6.62
CA ARG A 134 3.60 -10.99 -5.41
C ARG A 134 3.87 -11.84 -4.16
N GLY A 135 4.54 -11.24 -3.17
CA GLY A 135 4.84 -11.90 -1.91
C GLY A 135 3.59 -12.23 -1.07
N PRO A 136 3.63 -13.24 -0.18
CA PRO A 136 2.57 -13.50 0.79
C PRO A 136 2.48 -12.44 1.90
N LEU A 137 3.52 -11.64 2.07
CA LEU A 137 3.66 -10.62 3.11
C LEU A 137 4.10 -9.31 2.46
N LEU A 138 3.47 -8.20 2.86
CA LEU A 138 3.91 -6.85 2.58
C LEU A 138 4.39 -6.20 3.88
N VAL A 139 5.67 -5.83 3.92
CA VAL A 139 6.27 -5.08 5.03
C VAL A 139 6.30 -3.59 4.68
N VAL A 140 5.60 -2.78 5.47
CA VAL A 140 5.62 -1.32 5.42
C VAL A 140 6.67 -0.81 6.40
N GLY A 141 7.83 -0.43 5.90
CA GLY A 141 9.01 -0.03 6.66
C GLY A 141 8.99 1.41 7.20
N GLY A 142 7.80 1.96 7.42
CA GLY A 142 7.62 3.24 8.08
C GLY A 142 7.72 4.46 7.17
N ASP A 143 7.52 5.62 7.78
CA ASP A 143 7.24 6.89 7.13
C ASP A 143 6.06 6.70 6.16
N THR A 144 4.94 6.35 6.75
CA THR A 144 3.79 5.74 6.07
C THR A 144 2.88 6.78 5.42
N ALA A 145 2.87 8.01 5.94
CA ALA A 145 2.28 9.14 5.26
C ALA A 145 2.94 10.45 5.66
N TYR A 146 2.90 11.40 4.73
CA TYR A 146 3.50 12.72 4.90
C TYR A 146 2.46 13.84 4.93
N PRO A 147 2.79 15.00 5.54
CA PRO A 147 4.02 15.28 6.30
C PRO A 147 4.08 14.58 7.67
N LEU A 148 2.93 14.07 8.12
CA LEU A 148 2.69 13.37 9.38
C LEU A 148 1.80 12.17 9.10
N ALA A 149 2.03 11.04 9.76
CA ALA A 149 1.19 9.86 9.63
C ALA A 149 -0.13 9.94 10.43
N SER A 150 -0.75 11.12 10.49
CA SER A 150 -2.07 11.30 11.09
C SER A 150 -3.12 10.41 10.43
N THR A 151 -4.20 10.07 11.14
CA THR A 151 -5.30 9.25 10.61
C THR A 151 -5.82 9.77 9.27
N SER A 152 -6.03 11.09 9.13
CA SER A 152 -6.52 11.69 7.88
C SER A 152 -5.53 11.53 6.72
N ASN A 153 -4.22 11.63 6.99
CA ASN A 153 -3.19 11.44 5.96
C ASN A 153 -3.04 9.97 5.59
N LEU A 154 -3.13 9.04 6.55
CA LEU A 154 -3.17 7.61 6.26
C LEU A 154 -4.40 7.23 5.42
N GLU A 155 -5.56 7.79 5.74
CA GLU A 155 -6.78 7.60 4.96
C GLU A 155 -6.64 8.11 3.52
N ALA A 156 -6.17 9.35 3.35
CA ALA A 156 -6.08 10.01 2.05
C ALA A 156 -4.92 9.50 1.18
N HIS A 157 -3.75 9.26 1.78
CA HIS A 157 -2.52 8.96 1.04
C HIS A 157 -2.18 7.48 0.99
N VAL A 158 -2.77 6.63 1.83
CA VAL A 158 -2.47 5.18 1.84
C VAL A 158 -3.74 4.39 1.57
N ARG A 159 -4.73 4.46 2.46
CA ARG A 159 -5.94 3.64 2.40
C ARG A 159 -6.71 3.87 1.10
N ALA A 160 -6.96 5.12 0.72
CA ALA A 160 -7.70 5.43 -0.48
C ALA A 160 -6.98 4.98 -1.76
N PRO A 161 -5.70 5.31 -2.00
CA PRO A 161 -4.95 4.80 -3.15
C PRO A 161 -4.85 3.28 -3.24
N PHE A 162 -4.65 2.58 -2.11
CA PHE A 162 -4.64 1.12 -2.08
C PHE A 162 -6.00 0.53 -2.45
N THR A 163 -7.08 1.12 -1.93
CA THR A 163 -8.45 0.69 -2.26
C THR A 163 -8.79 0.96 -3.73
N TRP A 164 -8.36 2.09 -4.29
CA TRP A 164 -8.55 2.39 -5.71
C TRP A 164 -7.85 1.37 -6.60
N ALA A 165 -6.58 1.10 -6.32
CA ALA A 165 -5.80 0.10 -7.04
C ALA A 165 -6.44 -1.30 -6.93
N TYR A 166 -6.88 -1.70 -5.73
CA TYR A 166 -7.60 -2.96 -5.54
C TYR A 166 -8.85 -3.04 -6.43
N ARG A 167 -9.71 -2.01 -6.39
CA ARG A 167 -10.94 -1.95 -7.19
C ARG A 167 -10.66 -2.04 -8.69
N ASP A 168 -9.64 -1.34 -9.17
CA ASP A 168 -9.28 -1.36 -10.59
C ASP A 168 -8.71 -2.73 -11.03
N LEU A 169 -7.89 -3.36 -10.19
CA LEU A 169 -7.34 -4.68 -10.47
C LEU A 169 -8.42 -5.77 -10.43
N VAL A 170 -9.37 -5.69 -9.49
CA VAL A 170 -10.55 -6.56 -9.46
C VAL A 170 -11.41 -6.36 -10.71
N ALA A 171 -11.68 -5.11 -11.10
CA ALA A 171 -12.43 -4.81 -12.32
C ALA A 171 -11.72 -5.31 -13.59
N ALA A 172 -10.39 -5.40 -13.56
CA ALA A 172 -9.57 -5.99 -14.62
C ALA A 172 -9.45 -7.52 -14.53
N GLY A 173 -10.10 -8.18 -13.56
CA GLY A 173 -10.08 -9.63 -13.38
C GLY A 173 -8.74 -10.19 -12.91
N ARG A 174 -7.94 -9.38 -12.18
CA ARG A 174 -6.56 -9.73 -11.78
C ARG A 174 -6.46 -10.33 -10.39
N LEU A 175 -7.32 -9.92 -9.46
CA LEU A 175 -7.20 -10.28 -8.03
C LEU A 175 -8.26 -11.25 -7.56
N THR A 176 -9.10 -11.75 -8.46
CA THR A 176 -10.15 -12.71 -8.13
C THR A 176 -9.92 -14.03 -8.85
N ASP A 177 -10.29 -15.15 -8.22
CA ASP A 177 -10.41 -16.44 -8.88
C ASP A 177 -11.60 -16.48 -9.86
N ASP A 178 -11.79 -17.64 -10.51
CA ASP A 178 -12.87 -17.87 -11.48
C ASP A 178 -14.29 -17.67 -10.88
N ASP A 179 -14.41 -17.75 -9.55
CA ASP A 179 -15.66 -17.57 -8.81
C ASP A 179 -15.83 -16.13 -8.26
N GLY A 180 -14.90 -15.22 -8.59
CA GLY A 180 -14.93 -13.82 -8.16
C GLY A 180 -14.48 -13.61 -6.71
N VAL A 181 -13.83 -14.58 -6.09
CA VAL A 181 -13.30 -14.50 -4.71
C VAL A 181 -11.86 -13.99 -4.76
N PRO A 182 -11.41 -13.14 -3.83
CA PRO A 182 -10.01 -12.72 -3.78
C PRO A 182 -9.06 -13.91 -3.84
N ALA A 183 -8.20 -13.93 -4.86
CA ALA A 183 -7.36 -15.08 -5.20
C ALA A 183 -6.33 -15.40 -4.11
N ARG A 184 -5.92 -14.39 -3.33
CA ARG A 184 -4.95 -14.54 -2.23
C ARG A 184 -5.03 -13.38 -1.24
N GLU A 185 -5.09 -13.70 0.05
CA GLU A 185 -4.87 -12.73 1.14
C GLU A 185 -3.38 -12.44 1.29
N VAL A 186 -3.06 -11.18 1.61
CA VAL A 186 -1.70 -10.71 1.88
C VAL A 186 -1.69 -10.11 3.27
N ASP A 187 -0.81 -10.61 4.11
CA ASP A 187 -0.59 -10.00 5.42
C ASP A 187 0.19 -8.69 5.23
N VAL A 188 -0.29 -7.61 5.85
CA VAL A 188 0.40 -6.31 5.86
C VAL A 188 0.89 -6.05 7.27
N VAL A 189 2.20 -5.85 7.42
CA VAL A 189 2.81 -5.49 8.70
C VAL A 189 3.60 -4.20 8.59
N GLY A 190 3.58 -3.41 9.67
CA GLY A 190 4.27 -2.13 9.74
C GLY A 190 5.47 -2.18 10.70
N ILE A 191 6.54 -1.50 10.33
CA ILE A 191 7.63 -1.09 11.22
C ILE A 191 7.62 0.45 11.22
N PRO A 192 7.36 1.12 12.36
CA PRO A 192 7.21 2.57 12.37
C PRO A 192 8.53 3.28 12.07
N GLY A 193 8.45 4.28 11.18
CA GLY A 193 9.50 5.23 10.83
C GLY A 193 9.39 6.51 11.66
N ASN A 194 10.31 7.45 11.47
CA ASN A 194 10.35 8.64 12.32
C ASN A 194 9.11 9.54 12.17
N HIS A 195 8.47 9.58 10.98
CA HIS A 195 7.26 10.36 10.74
C HIS A 195 5.99 9.70 11.28
N ASP A 196 6.04 8.41 11.63
CA ASP A 196 4.89 7.66 12.17
C ASP A 196 4.64 7.90 13.66
N TYR A 197 5.64 8.45 14.36
CA TYR A 197 5.54 8.79 15.79
C TYR A 197 4.76 10.08 16.06
N PHE A 198 4.24 10.71 15.02
CA PHE A 198 3.57 12.01 15.10
C PHE A 198 2.17 11.90 14.47
N ASP A 199 1.24 11.22 15.16
CA ASP A 199 -0.19 11.21 14.85
C ASP A 199 -0.97 12.28 15.63
#